data_AF-A0A1I3MU57-F1
#
_entry.id   AF-A0A1I3MU57-F1
#
_cell.length_a   1.000
_cell.length_b   1.000
_cell.length_c   1.000
_cell.angle_alpha   90.00
_cell.angle_beta   90.00
_cell.angle_gamma   90.00
#
_symmetry.space_group_name_H-M   'P 1'
#
loop_
_entity.id
_entity.type
_entity.pdbx_description
1 polymer ?
#
loop_
_entity_poly.entity_id
_entity_poly.type
_entity_poly.pdbx_seq_one_letter_code
_entity_poly.pdbx_strand_id
1 'polypeptide(L)'
;MQTSFKNILSILIYTFVISLISVAYYIYAYLFHPIPEERETFLTEIGEGFGNAGLALLAFIYFRTFLKLLLGQGKLAQRLLPDYTSPIDSSSLNRLMVWMNRTHVYFGIAAVAVILLHIAMMGFSRYSHILFFPAVLALVIWQGIFGLFLTLHYTPTELKKFSYLVHAQFITGIAIGIFAFFGHILID
;
A
#
# COMPACT_ATOMS: atom_id res chain seq x y z
N MET A 1 16.61 21.60 6.45
CA MET A 1 15.98 21.10 7.70
C MET A 1 14.48 21.35 7.86
N GLN A 2 13.98 22.59 7.95
CA GLN A 2 12.57 22.85 8.37
C GLN A 2 11.48 22.26 7.46
N THR A 3 11.72 22.19 6.15
CA THR A 3 10.79 21.65 5.14
C THR A 3 10.75 20.11 5.11
N SER A 4 11.88 19.45 5.40
CA SER A 4 11.97 17.98 5.47
C SER A 4 11.24 17.43 6.70
N PHE A 5 11.45 18.06 7.86
CA PHE A 5 10.73 17.73 9.09
C PHE A 5 9.21 17.88 8.91
N LYS A 6 8.75 18.97 8.28
CA LYS A 6 7.33 19.17 7.95
C LYS A 6 6.76 18.07 7.07
N ASN A 7 7.47 17.61 6.04
CA ASN A 7 6.96 16.55 5.14
C ASN A 7 6.85 15.20 5.86
N ILE A 8 7.86 14.81 6.65
CA ILE A 8 7.81 13.57 7.44
C ILE A 8 6.68 13.66 8.47
N LEU A 9 6.59 14.77 9.19
CA LEU A 9 5.55 15.02 10.17
C LEU A 9 4.15 14.93 9.55
N SER A 10 3.94 15.50 8.35
CA SER A 10 2.65 15.38 7.65
C SER A 10 2.28 13.94 7.32
N ILE A 11 3.25 13.11 6.89
CA ILE A 11 2.99 11.68 6.65
C ILE A 11 2.67 10.97 7.96
N LEU A 12 3.41 11.25 9.04
CA LEU A 12 3.15 10.65 10.35
C LEU A 12 1.78 11.06 10.92
N ILE A 13 1.41 12.35 10.80
CA ILE A 13 0.09 12.85 11.21
C ILE A 13 -1.00 12.18 10.38
N TYR A 14 -0.83 12.09 9.06
CA TYR A 14 -1.78 11.39 8.20
C TYR A 14 -1.97 9.93 8.63
N THR A 15 -0.87 9.19 8.78
CA THR A 15 -0.90 7.80 9.25
C THR A 15 -1.58 7.69 10.61
N PHE A 16 -1.24 8.56 11.56
CA PHE A 16 -1.82 8.58 12.90
C PHE A 16 -3.33 8.85 12.87
N VAL A 17 -3.78 9.85 12.11
CA VAL A 17 -5.20 10.19 11.97
C VAL A 17 -5.97 9.05 11.32
N ILE A 18 -5.46 8.47 10.23
CA ILE A 18 -6.11 7.33 9.56
C ILE A 18 -6.18 6.12 10.49
N SER A 19 -5.11 5.81 11.23
CA SER A 19 -5.12 4.76 12.25
C SER A 19 -6.14 5.03 13.35
N LEU A 20 -6.22 6.26 13.87
CA LEU A 20 -7.16 6.63 14.93
C LEU A 20 -8.61 6.52 14.47
N ILE A 21 -8.92 6.98 13.25
CA ILE A 21 -10.24 6.81 12.63
C ILE A 21 -10.55 5.33 12.45
N SER A 22 -9.57 4.53 12.02
CA SER A 22 -9.73 3.08 11.84
C SER A 22 -10.00 2.38 13.18
N VAL A 23 -9.30 2.74 14.25
CA VAL A 23 -9.57 2.21 15.60
C VAL A 23 -10.97 2.59 16.07
N ALA A 24 -11.37 3.86 15.89
CA ALA A 24 -12.71 4.31 16.28
C ALA A 24 -13.81 3.56 15.50
N TYR A 25 -13.63 3.38 14.20
CA TYR A 25 -14.56 2.62 13.37
C TYR A 25 -14.55 1.13 13.70
N TYR A 26 -13.38 0.54 13.97
CA TYR A 26 -13.25 -0.85 14.41
C TYR A 26 -14.07 -1.09 15.68
N ILE A 27 -13.90 -0.23 16.71
CA ILE A 27 -14.67 -0.34 17.96
C ILE A 27 -16.16 -0.22 17.69
N TYR A 28 -16.58 0.75 16.87
CA TYR A 28 -17.98 0.89 16.48
C TYR A 28 -18.51 -0.36 15.77
N ALA A 29 -17.76 -0.88 14.79
CA ALA A 29 -18.19 -2.02 14.00
C ALA A 29 -18.27 -3.29 14.84
N TYR A 30 -17.28 -3.52 15.70
CA TYR A 30 -17.26 -4.65 16.63
C TYR A 30 -18.47 -4.66 17.58
N LEU A 31 -18.91 -3.48 18.04
CA LEU A 31 -20.01 -3.37 19.00
C LEU A 31 -21.41 -3.40 18.35
N PHE A 32 -21.55 -2.92 17.11
CA PHE A 32 -22.85 -2.64 16.50
C PHE A 32 -23.15 -3.41 15.21
N HIS A 33 -22.15 -4.01 14.55
CA HIS A 33 -22.38 -4.81 13.35
C HIS A 33 -22.35 -6.30 13.66
N PRO A 34 -23.32 -7.09 13.16
CA PRO A 34 -23.23 -8.54 13.23
C PRO A 34 -22.10 -8.99 12.30
N ILE A 35 -20.98 -9.43 12.88
CA ILE A 35 -19.86 -9.98 12.13
C ILE A 35 -20.31 -11.34 11.57
N PRO A 36 -20.37 -11.51 10.23
CA PRO A 36 -20.77 -12.79 9.65
C PRO A 36 -19.79 -13.88 10.07
N GLU A 37 -20.29 -15.01 10.59
CA GLU A 37 -19.44 -16.16 10.87
C GLU A 37 -18.68 -16.59 9.61
N GLU A 38 -17.37 -16.80 9.78
CA GLU A 38 -16.53 -17.31 8.72
C GLU A 38 -17.02 -18.71 8.30
N ARG A 39 -17.17 -18.90 6.99
CA ARG A 39 -17.50 -20.20 6.42
C ARG A 39 -16.32 -20.67 5.60
N GLU A 40 -15.56 -21.59 6.17
CA GLU A 40 -14.50 -22.28 5.45
C GLU A 40 -15.08 -23.09 4.29
N THR A 41 -14.81 -22.62 3.09
CA THR A 41 -15.06 -23.31 1.84
C THR A 41 -13.74 -23.42 1.09
N PHE A 42 -13.62 -24.38 0.17
CA PHE A 42 -12.43 -24.45 -0.68
C PHE A 42 -12.11 -23.14 -1.42
N LEU A 43 -13.13 -22.33 -1.74
CA LEU A 43 -12.93 -21.02 -2.38
C LEU A 43 -12.37 -19.98 -1.41
N THR A 44 -12.82 -19.95 -0.15
CA THR A 44 -12.31 -18.99 0.85
C THR A 44 -10.89 -19.36 1.28
N GLU A 45 -10.58 -20.65 1.42
CA GLU A 45 -9.23 -21.12 1.74
C GLU A 45 -8.21 -20.75 0.64
N ILE A 46 -8.55 -20.96 -0.64
CA ILE A 46 -7.71 -20.48 -1.74
C ILE A 46 -7.66 -18.94 -1.74
N GLY A 47 -8.77 -18.29 -1.39
CA GLY A 47 -8.87 -16.84 -1.22
C GLY A 47 -7.88 -16.29 -0.20
N GLU A 48 -7.76 -16.92 0.97
CA GLU A 48 -6.76 -16.59 2.00
C GLU A 48 -5.33 -16.77 1.47
N GLY A 49 -5.08 -17.82 0.70
CA GLY A 49 -3.81 -18.02 0.00
C GLY A 49 -3.45 -16.84 -0.90
N PHE A 50 -4.42 -16.31 -1.67
CA PHE A 50 -4.24 -15.08 -2.44
C PHE A 50 -4.07 -13.84 -1.56
N GLY A 51 -4.76 -13.76 -0.41
CA GLY A 51 -4.56 -12.70 0.58
C GLY A 51 -3.12 -12.64 1.09
N ASN A 52 -2.58 -13.79 1.49
CA ASN A 52 -1.18 -13.95 1.91
C ASN A 52 -0.18 -13.60 0.80
N ALA A 53 -0.45 -14.04 -0.44
CA ALA A 53 0.36 -13.64 -1.60
C ALA A 53 0.30 -12.13 -1.85
N GLY A 54 -0.88 -11.52 -1.71
CA GLY A 54 -1.09 -10.07 -1.82
C GLY A 54 -0.28 -9.29 -0.78
N LEU A 55 -0.30 -9.73 0.48
CA LEU A 55 0.53 -9.18 1.55
C LEU A 55 2.02 -9.27 1.24
N ALA A 56 2.49 -10.41 0.74
CA ALA A 56 3.89 -10.59 0.34
C ALA A 56 4.30 -9.63 -0.80
N LEU A 57 3.42 -9.44 -1.80
CA LEU A 57 3.66 -8.50 -2.90
C LEU A 57 3.70 -7.04 -2.42
N LEU A 58 2.77 -6.65 -1.53
CA LEU A 58 2.79 -5.34 -0.89
C LEU A 58 4.07 -5.14 -0.08
N ALA A 59 4.44 -6.12 0.74
CA ALA A 59 5.68 -6.07 1.52
C ALA A 59 6.90 -5.85 0.63
N PHE A 60 6.99 -6.52 -0.52
CA PHE A 60 8.05 -6.28 -1.50
C PHE A 60 8.07 -4.83 -2.04
N ILE A 61 6.92 -4.28 -2.41
CA ILE A 61 6.79 -2.91 -2.94
C ILE A 61 7.18 -1.86 -1.90
N TYR A 62 6.75 -2.03 -0.65
CA TYR A 62 7.11 -1.11 0.44
C TYR A 62 8.55 -1.28 0.89
N PHE A 63 9.06 -2.51 0.94
CA PHE A 63 10.46 -2.77 1.25
C PHE A 63 11.40 -2.09 0.25
N ARG A 64 11.05 -2.10 -1.05
CA ARG A 64 11.77 -1.29 -2.05
C ARG A 64 11.80 0.19 -1.68
N THR A 65 10.66 0.74 -1.26
CA THR A 65 10.54 2.17 -0.90
C THR A 65 11.36 2.48 0.35
N PHE A 66 11.37 1.57 1.32
CA PHE A 66 12.23 1.64 2.49
C PHE A 66 13.72 1.61 2.13
N LEU A 67 14.16 0.69 1.25
CA LEU A 67 15.55 0.65 0.79
C LEU A 67 15.96 1.93 0.05
N LYS A 68 15.06 2.51 -0.75
CA LYS A 68 15.29 3.81 -1.38
C LYS A 68 15.54 4.92 -0.36
N LEU A 69 14.73 4.96 0.70
CA LEU A 69 14.91 5.91 1.80
C LEU A 69 16.25 5.72 2.50
N LEU A 70 16.58 4.47 2.85
CA LEU A 70 17.81 4.11 3.55
C LEU A 70 19.07 4.44 2.75
N LEU A 71 19.01 4.32 1.42
CA LEU A 71 20.12 4.66 0.52
C LEU A 71 20.11 6.13 0.04
N GLY A 72 19.14 6.94 0.48
CA GLY A 72 19.00 8.33 0.00
C GLY A 72 18.62 8.44 -1.48
N GLN A 73 18.09 7.37 -2.07
CA GLN A 73 17.83 7.27 -3.51
C GLN A 73 16.40 7.69 -3.88
N GLY A 74 16.31 8.52 -4.92
CA GLY A 74 15.04 8.92 -5.51
C GLY A 74 14.39 10.14 -4.85
N LYS A 75 13.35 10.67 -5.51
CA LYS A 75 12.78 11.97 -5.16
C LYS A 75 12.05 12.02 -3.82
N LEU A 76 11.51 10.88 -3.37
CA LEU A 76 10.90 10.76 -2.05
C LEU A 76 11.96 10.88 -0.96
N ALA A 77 13.11 10.20 -1.11
CA ALA A 77 14.24 10.34 -0.20
C ALA A 77 14.81 11.77 -0.22
N GLN A 78 15.03 12.36 -1.40
CA GLN A 78 15.50 13.74 -1.53
C GLN A 78 14.55 14.78 -0.90
N ARG A 79 13.24 14.52 -0.89
CA ARG A 79 12.24 15.42 -0.31
C ARG A 79 12.11 15.26 1.21
N LEU A 80 12.19 14.03 1.69
CA LEU A 80 12.08 13.73 3.12
C LEU A 80 13.40 13.94 3.86
N LEU A 81 14.53 13.69 3.21
CA LEU A 81 15.88 13.73 3.78
C LEU A 81 16.86 14.37 2.77
N PRO A 82 16.73 15.68 2.46
CA PRO A 82 17.52 16.37 1.43
C PRO A 82 19.03 16.39 1.70
N ASP A 83 19.41 16.43 2.97
CA ASP A 83 20.81 16.54 3.42
C ASP A 83 21.40 15.16 3.76
N TYR A 84 20.67 14.06 3.51
CA TYR A 84 21.12 12.71 3.85
C TYR A 84 22.05 12.14 2.79
N THR A 85 23.28 11.86 3.19
CA THR A 85 24.24 11.06 2.44
C THR A 85 24.27 9.66 3.02
N SER A 86 23.96 8.65 2.20
CA SER A 86 24.00 7.25 2.65
C SER A 86 25.42 6.88 3.12
N PRO A 87 25.60 6.38 4.35
CA PRO A 87 26.88 5.83 4.79
C PRO A 87 27.15 4.46 4.16
N ILE A 88 26.15 3.87 3.51
CA ILE A 88 26.22 2.56 2.87
C ILE A 88 26.48 2.77 1.38
N ASP A 89 27.73 2.56 0.97
CA ASP A 89 28.11 2.41 -0.43
C ASP A 89 28.40 0.93 -0.70
N SER A 90 27.40 0.18 -1.16
CA SER A 90 27.58 -1.22 -1.53
C SER A 90 27.05 -1.50 -2.92
N SER A 91 27.93 -2.08 -3.75
CA SER A 91 27.63 -2.46 -5.13
C SER A 91 26.49 -3.48 -5.22
N SER A 92 26.38 -4.39 -4.25
CA SER A 92 25.33 -5.40 -4.16
C SER A 92 23.95 -4.80 -3.90
N LEU A 93 23.81 -3.85 -2.96
CA LEU A 93 22.54 -3.17 -2.72
C LEU A 93 22.14 -2.30 -3.89
N ASN A 94 23.09 -1.62 -4.54
CA ASN A 94 22.82 -0.88 -5.76
C ASN A 94 22.31 -1.79 -6.89
N ARG A 95 22.90 -2.97 -7.07
CA ARG A 95 22.44 -3.97 -8.06
C ARG A 95 21.04 -4.47 -7.74
N LEU A 96 20.76 -4.78 -6.47
CA LEU A 96 19.42 -5.17 -6.00
C LEU A 96 18.42 -4.05 -6.27
N MET A 97 18.78 -2.79 -5.98
CA MET A 97 17.93 -1.63 -6.23
C MET A 97 17.62 -1.44 -7.71
N VAL A 98 18.58 -1.64 -8.61
CA VAL A 98 18.33 -1.60 -10.06
C VAL A 98 17.31 -2.67 -10.46
N TRP A 99 17.47 -3.90 -9.97
CA TRP A 99 16.55 -4.99 -10.25
C TRP A 99 15.13 -4.69 -9.72
N MET A 100 15.00 -4.33 -8.44
CA MET A 100 13.70 -3.98 -7.84
C MET A 100 13.04 -2.80 -8.55
N ASN A 101 13.82 -1.80 -8.98
CA ASN A 101 13.31 -0.67 -9.76
C ASN A 101 12.77 -1.07 -11.12
N ARG A 102 13.36 -2.09 -11.76
CA ARG A 102 12.88 -2.59 -13.05
C ARG A 102 11.62 -3.44 -12.89
N THR A 103 11.53 -4.23 -11.82
CA THR A 103 10.44 -5.20 -11.66
C THR A 103 9.21 -4.63 -10.94
N HIS A 104 9.33 -3.55 -10.16
CA HIS A 104 8.24 -3.08 -9.28
C HIS A 104 6.90 -2.82 -9.98
N VAL A 105 6.89 -2.41 -11.25
CA VAL A 105 5.64 -2.18 -11.99
C VAL A 105 4.87 -3.49 -12.16
N TYR A 106 5.56 -4.58 -12.51
CA TYR A 106 4.95 -5.90 -12.63
C TYR A 106 4.45 -6.41 -11.28
N PHE A 107 5.21 -6.18 -10.21
CA PHE A 107 4.76 -6.48 -8.84
C PHE A 107 3.52 -5.66 -8.44
N GLY A 108 3.43 -4.39 -8.87
CA GLY A 108 2.26 -3.56 -8.64
C GLY A 108 1.03 -4.08 -9.38
N ILE A 109 1.16 -4.45 -10.66
CA ILE A 109 0.08 -5.06 -11.44
C ILE A 109 -0.36 -6.38 -10.81
N ALA A 110 0.60 -7.23 -10.45
CA ALA A 110 0.33 -8.51 -9.79
C ALA A 110 -0.37 -8.31 -8.45
N ALA A 111 0.07 -7.34 -7.63
CA ALA A 111 -0.55 -7.04 -6.34
C ALA A 111 -2.01 -6.64 -6.50
N VAL A 112 -2.31 -5.74 -7.44
CA VAL A 112 -3.71 -5.33 -7.73
C VAL A 112 -4.54 -6.53 -8.17
N ALA A 113 -4.05 -7.34 -9.11
CA ALA A 113 -4.78 -8.50 -9.61
C ALA A 113 -5.04 -9.55 -8.50
N VAL A 114 -4.01 -9.86 -7.71
CA VAL A 114 -4.10 -10.84 -6.61
C VAL A 114 -5.04 -10.36 -5.50
N ILE A 115 -4.97 -9.07 -5.13
CA ILE A 115 -5.86 -8.51 -4.09
C ILE A 115 -7.31 -8.47 -4.59
N LEU A 116 -7.56 -8.09 -5.85
CA LEU A 116 -8.91 -8.12 -6.43
C LEU A 116 -9.46 -9.56 -6.50
N LEU A 117 -8.61 -10.53 -6.84
CA LEU A 117 -8.98 -11.94 -6.84
C LEU A 117 -9.31 -12.43 -5.43
N HIS A 118 -8.47 -12.11 -4.44
CA HIS A 118 -8.73 -12.38 -3.03
C HIS A 118 -10.10 -11.82 -2.60
N ILE A 119 -10.37 -10.53 -2.86
CA ILE A 119 -11.64 -9.87 -2.55
C ILE A 119 -12.83 -10.58 -3.21
N ALA A 120 -12.70 -11.00 -4.47
CA ALA A 120 -13.74 -11.70 -5.19
C ALA A 120 -14.05 -13.07 -4.57
N MET A 121 -13.01 -13.80 -4.15
CA MET A 121 -13.12 -15.14 -3.56
C MET A 121 -13.67 -15.11 -2.13
N MET A 122 -13.41 -14.06 -1.36
CA MET A 122 -13.99 -13.87 -0.02
C MET A 122 -15.49 -13.51 -0.06
N GLY A 123 -16.05 -13.18 -1.23
CA GLY A 123 -17.48 -12.93 -1.42
C GLY A 123 -17.88 -11.48 -1.11
N PHE A 124 -17.88 -10.64 -2.15
CA PHE A 124 -18.10 -9.19 -2.06
C PHE A 124 -19.34 -8.76 -1.26
N SER A 125 -20.48 -9.43 -1.46
CA SER A 125 -21.76 -9.06 -0.85
C SER A 125 -21.74 -9.18 0.68
N ARG A 126 -21.01 -10.17 1.21
CA ARG A 126 -21.04 -10.55 2.63
C ARG A 126 -20.47 -9.45 3.53
N TYR A 127 -19.32 -8.88 3.15
CA TYR A 127 -18.60 -7.88 3.95
C TYR A 127 -18.83 -6.44 3.50
N SER A 128 -19.67 -6.22 2.47
CA SER A 128 -19.94 -4.89 1.91
C SER A 128 -20.52 -3.86 2.90
N HIS A 129 -21.16 -4.33 3.98
CA HIS A 129 -21.72 -3.48 5.03
C HIS A 129 -20.67 -2.98 6.04
N ILE A 130 -19.48 -3.61 6.08
CA ILE A 130 -18.34 -3.19 6.90
C ILE A 130 -17.50 -2.24 6.05
N LEU A 131 -17.41 -0.96 6.40
CA LEU A 131 -16.80 0.11 5.58
C LEU A 131 -15.34 -0.15 5.21
N PHE A 132 -14.58 -0.90 6.00
CA PHE A 132 -13.20 -1.26 5.65
C PHE A 132 -13.13 -1.96 4.29
N PHE A 133 -14.10 -2.82 3.98
CA PHE A 133 -14.10 -3.62 2.77
C PHE A 133 -14.33 -2.81 1.48
N PRO A 134 -15.45 -2.05 1.31
CA PRO A 134 -15.63 -1.21 0.13
C PRO A 134 -14.57 -0.09 0.05
N ALA A 135 -14.04 0.40 1.18
CA ALA A 135 -12.96 1.38 1.17
C ALA A 135 -11.65 0.80 0.60
N VAL A 136 -11.22 -0.39 1.07
CA VAL A 136 -10.04 -1.09 0.53
C VAL A 136 -10.23 -1.39 -0.96
N LEU A 137 -11.40 -1.90 -1.36
CA LEU A 137 -11.68 -2.19 -2.77
C LEU A 137 -11.56 -0.92 -3.63
N ALA A 138 -12.21 0.18 -3.21
CA ALA A 138 -12.14 1.44 -3.94
C ALA A 138 -10.71 1.95 -4.06
N LEU A 139 -9.91 1.88 -2.99
CA LEU A 139 -8.51 2.29 -2.98
C LEU A 139 -7.64 1.40 -3.87
N VAL A 140 -7.87 0.08 -3.89
CA VAL A 140 -7.13 -0.88 -4.75
C VAL A 140 -7.47 -0.65 -6.22
N ILE A 141 -8.75 -0.47 -6.56
CA ILE A 141 -9.18 -0.11 -7.91
C ILE A 141 -8.53 1.22 -8.32
N TRP A 142 -8.56 2.21 -7.43
CA TRP A 142 -7.90 3.50 -7.66
C TRP A 142 -6.39 3.33 -7.88
N GLN A 143 -5.69 2.50 -7.10
CA GLN A 143 -4.27 2.19 -7.32
C GLN A 143 -4.01 1.60 -8.70
N GLY A 144 -4.85 0.64 -9.13
CA GLY A 144 -4.74 0.01 -10.43
C GLY A 144 -4.94 1.00 -11.58
N ILE A 145 -6.06 1.72 -11.57
CA ILE A 145 -6.40 2.70 -12.61
C ILE A 145 -5.36 3.82 -12.67
N PHE A 146 -5.01 4.38 -11.52
CA PHE A 146 -4.05 5.48 -11.46
C PHE A 146 -2.63 5.02 -11.86
N GLY A 147 -2.21 3.82 -11.44
CA GLY A 147 -0.94 3.24 -11.86
C GLY A 147 -0.86 2.96 -13.36
N LEU A 148 -1.95 2.45 -13.95
CA LEU A 148 -2.07 2.26 -15.39
C LEU A 148 -2.03 3.61 -16.13
N PHE A 149 -2.79 4.60 -15.65
CA PHE A 149 -2.79 5.95 -16.19
C PHE A 149 -1.37 6.54 -16.24
N LEU A 150 -0.63 6.44 -15.13
CA LEU A 150 0.76 6.93 -15.06
C LEU A 150 1.69 6.19 -16.02
N THR A 151 1.52 4.88 -16.17
CA THR A 151 2.37 4.05 -17.05
C THR A 151 2.09 4.32 -18.54
N LEU A 152 0.84 4.60 -18.90
CA LEU A 152 0.45 4.86 -20.29
C LEU A 152 0.74 6.29 -20.74
N HIS A 153 0.61 7.29 -19.86
CA HIS A 153 0.66 8.70 -20.23
C HIS A 153 1.99 9.39 -19.97
N TYR A 154 2.86 8.83 -19.12
CA TYR A 154 4.10 9.48 -18.74
C TYR A 154 5.31 8.57 -18.90
N THR A 155 6.37 9.12 -19.48
CA THR A 155 7.68 8.47 -19.50
C THR A 155 8.32 8.49 -18.10
N PRO A 156 9.28 7.59 -17.81
CA PRO A 156 9.97 7.59 -16.52
C PRO A 156 10.68 8.91 -16.17
N THR A 157 11.11 9.67 -17.18
CA THR A 157 11.73 10.99 -17.02
C THR A 157 10.71 12.07 -16.64
N GLU A 158 9.49 12.00 -17.17
CA GLU A 158 8.38 12.89 -16.81
C GLU A 158 7.80 12.56 -15.44
N LEU A 159 7.63 11.29 -15.09
CA LEU A 159 7.18 10.87 -13.75
C LEU A 159 8.13 11.36 -12.65
N LYS A 160 9.43 11.46 -12.95
CA LYS A 160 10.37 12.13 -12.04
C LYS A 160 9.93 13.58 -11.82
N LYS A 161 9.58 14.35 -12.86
CA LYS A 161 9.10 15.74 -12.69
C LYS A 161 7.82 15.78 -11.86
N PHE A 162 6.87 14.86 -12.11
CA PHE A 162 5.62 14.74 -11.37
C PHE A 162 5.71 13.82 -10.16
N SER A 163 6.79 13.90 -9.40
CA SER A 163 7.04 13.01 -8.27
C SER A 163 5.92 13.02 -7.22
N TYR A 164 5.13 14.09 -7.12
CA TYR A 164 3.99 14.18 -6.19
C TYR A 164 2.88 13.17 -6.51
N LEU A 165 2.67 12.81 -7.79
CA LEU A 165 1.69 11.80 -8.19
C LEU A 165 2.06 10.42 -7.64
N VAL A 166 3.36 10.08 -7.70
CA VAL A 166 3.87 8.82 -7.13
C VAL A 166 3.80 8.82 -5.60
N HIS A 167 3.91 9.98 -4.94
CA HIS A 167 3.69 10.08 -3.50
C HIS A 167 2.22 9.86 -3.12
N ALA A 168 1.27 10.27 -3.98
CA ALA A 168 -0.14 10.02 -3.75
C ALA A 168 -0.41 8.50 -3.66
N GLN A 169 0.21 7.69 -4.53
CA GLN A 169 0.12 6.21 -4.47
C GLN A 169 0.64 5.65 -3.15
N PHE A 170 1.75 6.19 -2.63
CA PHE A 170 2.29 5.79 -1.33
C PHE A 170 1.33 6.10 -0.18
N ILE A 171 0.72 7.30 -0.18
CA ILE A 171 -0.23 7.73 0.85
C ILE A 171 -1.52 6.89 0.85
N THR A 172 -2.09 6.65 -0.33
CA THR A 172 -3.24 5.75 -0.49
C THR A 172 -2.88 4.32 -0.12
N GLY A 173 -1.64 3.92 -0.37
CA GLY A 173 -1.12 2.62 0.00
C GLY A 173 -1.04 2.40 1.51
N ILE A 174 -0.65 3.42 2.28
CA ILE A 174 -0.71 3.40 3.75
C ILE A 174 -2.15 3.17 4.22
N ALA A 175 -3.12 3.87 3.65
CA ALA A 175 -4.53 3.69 4.00
C ALA A 175 -5.03 2.27 3.69
N ILE A 176 -4.67 1.71 2.54
CA ILE A 176 -4.99 0.30 2.20
C ILE A 176 -4.45 -0.63 3.29
N GLY A 177 -3.18 -0.47 3.69
CA GLY A 177 -2.57 -1.33 4.71
C GLY A 177 -3.27 -1.25 6.05
N ILE A 178 -3.60 -0.03 6.52
CA ILE A 178 -4.30 0.18 7.79
C ILE A 178 -5.72 -0.41 7.73
N PHE A 179 -6.49 -0.12 6.68
CA PHE A 179 -7.86 -0.60 6.56
C PHE A 179 -7.92 -2.12 6.37
N ALA A 180 -6.98 -2.71 5.63
CA ALA A 180 -6.88 -4.16 5.50
C ALA A 180 -6.54 -4.80 6.85
N PHE A 181 -5.59 -4.23 7.61
CA PHE A 181 -5.22 -4.74 8.93
C PHE A 181 -6.40 -4.75 9.91
N PHE A 182 -7.09 -3.61 10.08
CA PHE A 182 -8.25 -3.55 10.98
C PHE A 182 -9.47 -4.30 10.43
N GLY A 183 -9.61 -4.38 9.11
CA GLY A 183 -10.64 -5.18 8.46
C GLY A 183 -10.48 -6.66 8.76
N HIS A 184 -9.26 -7.20 8.62
CA HIS A 184 -8.94 -8.59 8.97
C HIS A 184 -9.16 -8.87 10.45
N ILE A 185 -8.64 -8.04 11.36
CA ILE A 185 -8.87 -8.21 12.81
C ILE A 185 -10.35 -8.18 13.20
N LEU A 186 -11.20 -7.58 12.39
CA LEU A 186 -12.64 -7.51 12.65
C LEU A 186 -13.40 -8.75 12.18
N ILE A 187 -12.89 -9.46 11.17
CA ILE A 187 -13.58 -10.58 10.52
C ILE A 187 -12.94 -11.94 10.79
N ASP A 188 -11.64 -11.96 11.10
CA ASP A 188 -10.88 -13.11 11.59
C ASP A 188 -11.13 -13.31 13.10
#